data_AF-A0A7K0V1U8-F1
#
_entry.id   AF-A0A7K0V1U8-F1
#
_cell.length_a   1.000
_cell.length_b   1.000
_cell.length_c   1.000
_cell.angle_alpha   90.00
_cell.angle_beta   90.00
_cell.angle_gamma   90.00
#
_symmetry.space_group_name_H-M   'P 1'
#
loop_
_entity.id
_entity.type
_entity.pdbx_description
1 polymer ?
#
loop_
_entity_poly.entity_id
_entity_poly.type
_entity_poly.pdbx_seq_one_letter_code
_entity_poly.pdbx_strand_id
1 'polypeptide(L)'
;MGSYSFPVEPLDASTLRIAVVVSRFNDDITGALLDGALSTLREAGLPEEALTLVSVPGAFELPVTAKALASRGDCDAVICLGAVIRGDTPHFDYVAGEAAAGLMDASLYTGIPII
;
A
#
# COMPACT_ATOMS: atom_id res chain seq x y z
N MET A 1 4.72 31.44 23.93
CA MET A 1 4.76 30.02 23.52
C MET A 1 4.46 30.02 22.03
N GLY A 2 5.47 29.90 21.17
CA GLY A 2 5.30 30.05 19.71
C GLY A 2 4.52 28.88 19.14
N SER A 3 3.51 29.15 18.32
CA SER A 3 2.77 28.12 17.58
C SER A 3 3.66 27.59 16.46
N TYR A 4 4.14 26.35 16.61
CA TYR A 4 4.75 25.61 15.50
C TYR A 4 3.61 25.16 14.57
N SER A 5 3.68 25.52 13.29
CA SER A 5 2.77 25.02 12.25
C SER A 5 3.61 24.31 11.19
N PHE A 6 3.23 23.09 10.84
CA PHE A 6 3.80 22.43 9.68
C PHE A 6 3.17 23.03 8.42
N PRO A 7 3.95 23.46 7.42
CA PRO A 7 3.41 23.85 6.14
C PRO A 7 2.73 22.62 5.50
N VAL A 8 1.51 22.79 5.02
CA VAL A 8 0.82 21.78 4.21
C VAL A 8 1.15 22.10 2.76
N GLU A 9 2.27 21.56 2.29
CA GLU A 9 2.64 21.66 0.88
C GLU A 9 1.81 20.69 0.04
N PRO A 10 1.54 21.00 -1.23
CA PRO A 10 0.94 20.05 -2.17
C PRO A 10 1.80 18.78 -2.25
N LEU A 11 1.15 17.62 -2.40
CA LEU A 11 1.85 16.35 -2.60
C LEU A 11 2.62 16.39 -3.93
N ASP A 12 3.93 16.14 -3.89
CA ASP A 12 4.79 16.01 -5.08
C ASP A 12 5.45 14.63 -5.07
N ALA A 13 5.08 13.80 -6.06
CA ALA A 13 5.59 12.45 -6.27
C ALA A 13 6.53 12.35 -7.48
N SER A 14 6.88 13.47 -8.12
CA SER A 14 7.65 13.50 -9.38
C SER A 14 9.05 12.87 -9.30
N THR A 15 9.59 12.73 -8.09
CA THR A 15 10.91 12.12 -7.83
C THR A 15 10.84 10.79 -7.10
N LEU A 16 9.63 10.32 -6.76
CA LEU A 16 9.42 9.10 -5.99
C LEU A 16 9.26 7.88 -6.90
N ARG A 17 9.55 6.70 -6.35
CA ARG A 17 9.26 5.39 -6.93
C ARG A 17 8.28 4.68 -6.01
N ILE A 18 7.11 4.35 -6.51
CA ILE A 18 6.02 3.80 -5.70
C ILE A 18 5.67 2.41 -6.20
N ALA A 19 5.60 1.45 -5.29
CA ALA A 19 5.00 0.16 -5.58
C ALA A 19 3.56 0.12 -5.05
N VAL A 20 2.64 -0.47 -5.82
CA VAL A 20 1.26 -0.73 -5.42
C VAL A 20 1.00 -2.21 -5.52
N VAL A 21 0.54 -2.83 -4.43
CA VAL A 21 0.15 -4.23 -4.35
C VAL A 21 -1.35 -4.29 -4.08
N VAL A 22 -2.11 -4.92 -4.97
CA VAL A 22 -3.59 -4.99 -4.85
C VAL A 22 -4.07 -6.43 -4.76
N SER A 23 -4.91 -6.72 -3.78
CA SER A 23 -5.64 -7.98 -3.66
C SER A 23 -6.76 -8.05 -4.69
N ARG A 24 -6.88 -9.19 -5.38
CA ARG A 24 -7.99 -9.47 -6.30
C ARG A 24 -9.26 -9.95 -5.59
N PHE A 25 -9.17 -10.31 -4.32
CA PHE A 25 -10.35 -10.63 -3.51
C PHE A 25 -11.14 -9.34 -3.20
N ASN A 26 -12.46 -9.37 -3.42
CA ASN A 26 -13.35 -8.20 -3.39
C ASN A 26 -12.93 -7.10 -4.40
N ASP A 27 -12.73 -7.48 -5.65
CA ASP A 27 -12.24 -6.62 -6.74
C ASP A 27 -13.10 -5.39 -7.02
N ASP A 28 -14.42 -5.46 -6.86
CA ASP A 28 -15.29 -4.27 -6.94
C ASP A 28 -14.85 -3.17 -5.95
N ILE A 29 -14.35 -3.56 -4.77
CA ILE A 29 -13.87 -2.63 -3.74
C ILE A 29 -12.40 -2.30 -3.97
N THR A 30 -11.54 -3.31 -4.12
CA THR A 30 -10.10 -3.08 -4.24
C THR A 30 -9.71 -2.41 -5.56
N GLY A 31 -10.49 -2.62 -6.62
CA GLY A 31 -10.38 -1.89 -7.89
C GLY A 31 -10.69 -0.41 -7.73
N ALA A 32 -11.77 -0.05 -7.03
CA ALA A 32 -12.08 1.34 -6.74
C ALA A 32 -10.99 2.02 -5.87
N LEU A 33 -10.42 1.29 -4.91
CA LEU A 33 -9.28 1.78 -4.12
C LEU A 33 -8.03 1.99 -5.00
N LEU A 34 -7.77 1.06 -5.92
CA LEU A 34 -6.65 1.15 -6.86
C LEU A 34 -6.81 2.37 -7.77
N ASP A 35 -7.98 2.56 -8.36
CA ASP A 35 -8.26 3.69 -9.24
C ASP A 35 -8.05 5.03 -8.52
N GLY A 36 -8.53 5.14 -7.28
CA GLY A 36 -8.31 6.31 -6.43
C GLY A 36 -6.82 6.56 -6.15
N ALA A 37 -6.09 5.52 -5.72
CA ALA A 37 -4.66 5.63 -5.46
C ALA A 37 -3.87 6.05 -6.70
N LEU A 38 -4.15 5.44 -7.86
CA LEU A 38 -3.49 5.78 -9.12
C LEU A 38 -3.85 7.19 -9.59
N SER A 39 -5.09 7.66 -9.40
CA SER A 39 -5.48 9.05 -9.69
C SER A 39 -4.66 10.03 -8.86
N THR A 40 -4.62 9.83 -7.54
CA THR A 40 -3.86 10.70 -6.63
C THR A 40 -2.36 10.71 -6.95
N LEU A 41 -1.76 9.56 -7.24
CA LEU A 41 -0.34 9.50 -7.62
C LEU A 41 -0.05 10.24 -8.93
N ARG A 42 -0.94 10.13 -9.94
CA ARG A 42 -0.81 10.87 -11.20
C ARG A 42 -0.98 12.37 -11.00
N GLU A 43 -1.96 12.79 -10.20
CA GLU A 43 -2.18 14.20 -9.85
C GLU A 43 -1.00 14.80 -9.10
N ALA A 44 -0.31 13.99 -8.27
CA ALA A 44 0.94 14.36 -7.60
C ALA A 44 2.18 14.29 -8.50
N GLY A 45 2.04 13.91 -9.78
CA GLY A 45 3.12 13.93 -10.77
C GLY A 45 4.02 12.70 -10.79
N LEU A 46 3.62 11.55 -10.22
CA LEU A 46 4.41 10.31 -10.28
C LEU A 46 4.60 9.87 -11.75
N PRO A 47 5.86 9.67 -12.23
CA PRO A 47 6.12 9.12 -13.55
C PRO A 47 5.61 7.69 -13.69
N GLU A 48 5.11 7.32 -14.87
CA GLU A 48 4.55 5.97 -15.11
C GLU A 48 5.62 4.88 -14.93
N GLU A 49 6.86 5.16 -15.31
CA GLU A 49 8.01 4.26 -15.17
C GLU A 49 8.47 4.10 -13.72
N ALA A 50 8.08 5.02 -12.84
CA ALA A 50 8.37 4.98 -11.41
C ALA A 50 7.29 4.23 -10.61
N LEU A 51 6.21 3.78 -11.26
CA LEU A 51 5.14 2.98 -10.68
C LEU A 51 5.39 1.48 -10.93
N THR A 52 5.44 0.70 -9.86
CA THR A 52 5.38 -0.77 -9.93
C THR A 52 4.01 -1.24 -9.46
N LEU A 53 3.21 -1.84 -10.34
CA LEU A 53 1.89 -2.38 -9.99
C LEU A 53 1.91 -3.92 -9.98
N VAL A 54 1.50 -4.52 -8.86
CA VAL A 54 1.44 -5.97 -8.66
C VAL A 54 0.06 -6.36 -8.13
N SER A 55 -0.51 -7.45 -8.63
CA SER A 55 -1.72 -8.04 -8.06
C SER A 55 -1.45 -9.37 -7.37
N VAL A 56 -2.19 -9.64 -6.29
CA VAL A 56 -2.09 -10.88 -5.50
C VAL A 56 -3.48 -11.53 -5.35
N PRO A 57 -3.57 -12.83 -5.01
CA PRO A 57 -4.87 -13.49 -4.83
C PRO A 57 -5.73 -12.86 -3.74
N GLY A 58 -5.20 -12.67 -2.53
CA GLY A 58 -5.94 -12.09 -1.40
C GLY A 58 -5.07 -11.24 -0.48
N ALA A 59 -5.69 -10.70 0.58
CA ALA A 59 -5.01 -9.87 1.56
C ALA A 59 -3.87 -10.59 2.31
N PHE A 60 -3.95 -11.91 2.44
CA PHE A 60 -2.95 -12.72 3.13
C PHE A 60 -1.59 -12.75 2.40
N GLU A 61 -1.57 -12.51 1.08
CA GLU A 61 -0.35 -12.43 0.28
C GLU A 61 0.26 -11.01 0.23
N LEU A 62 -0.44 -9.99 0.74
CA LEU A 62 0.07 -8.61 0.74
C LEU A 62 1.39 -8.47 1.52
N PRO A 63 1.53 -8.98 2.77
CA PRO A 63 2.76 -8.78 3.55
C PRO A 63 4.02 -9.32 2.87
N VAL A 64 3.96 -10.55 2.35
CA VAL A 64 5.13 -11.19 1.72
C VAL A 64 5.52 -10.49 0.43
N THR A 65 4.54 -10.07 -0.37
CA THR A 65 4.76 -9.35 -1.63
C THR A 65 5.33 -7.96 -1.37
N ALA A 66 4.74 -7.23 -0.42
CA ALA A 66 5.19 -5.89 -0.04
C ALA A 66 6.61 -5.92 0.53
N LYS A 67 6.91 -6.87 1.42
CA LYS A 67 8.27 -7.08 1.93
C LYS A 67 9.27 -7.35 0.83
N ALA A 68 8.92 -8.21 -0.14
CA ALA A 68 9.80 -8.53 -1.25
C ALA A 68 10.10 -7.32 -2.14
N LEU A 69 9.08 -6.49 -2.42
CA LEU A 69 9.23 -5.24 -3.19
C LEU A 69 10.08 -4.22 -2.42
N ALA A 70 9.75 -3.95 -1.16
CA ALA A 70 10.52 -3.04 -0.32
C ALA A 70 11.99 -3.48 -0.14
N SER A 71 12.26 -4.79 -0.03
CA SER A 71 13.62 -5.31 0.15
C SER A 71 14.51 -5.17 -1.09
N ARG A 72 13.94 -4.94 -2.28
CA ARG A 72 14.72 -4.69 -3.51
C ARG A 72 15.40 -3.31 -3.49
N GLY A 73 14.90 -2.36 -2.70
CA GLY A 73 15.40 -1.00 -2.62
C GLY A 73 15.12 -0.14 -3.87
N ASP A 74 14.24 -0.60 -4.75
CA ASP A 74 13.86 0.09 -5.99
C ASP A 74 12.54 0.88 -5.89
N CYS A 75 11.95 0.95 -4.70
CA CYS A 75 10.83 1.81 -4.36
C CYS A 75 11.11 2.59 -3.07
N ASP A 76 10.51 3.78 -2.97
CA ASP A 76 10.58 4.65 -1.80
C ASP A 76 9.40 4.41 -0.84
N ALA A 77 8.31 3.81 -1.33
CA ALA A 77 7.20 3.32 -0.53
C ALA A 77 6.41 2.22 -1.26
N VAL A 78 5.67 1.41 -0.49
CA VAL A 78 4.73 0.40 -1.00
C VAL A 78 3.32 0.71 -0.49
N ILE A 79 2.32 0.69 -1.37
CA ILE A 79 0.90 0.84 -1.04
C ILE A 79 0.23 -0.52 -1.20
N CYS A 80 -0.44 -1.00 -0.15
CA CYS A 80 -1.10 -2.30 -0.10
C CYS A 80 -2.61 -2.13 -0.01
N LEU A 81 -3.32 -2.58 -1.04
CA LEU A 81 -4.77 -2.42 -1.17
C LEU A 81 -5.45 -3.78 -1.02
N GLY A 82 -6.24 -3.94 0.04
CA GLY A 82 -7.02 -5.14 0.29
C GLY A 82 -8.34 -4.83 0.97
N ALA A 83 -9.36 -5.65 0.71
CA ALA A 83 -10.64 -5.58 1.37
C ALA A 83 -10.99 -6.97 1.93
N VAL A 84 -11.15 -7.06 3.25
CA VAL A 84 -11.56 -8.29 3.95
C VAL A 84 -12.90 -7.99 4.61
N ILE A 85 -13.93 -8.77 4.28
CA ILE A 85 -15.30 -8.56 4.77
C ILE A 85 -15.62 -9.65 5.80
N ARG A 86 -16.16 -9.25 6.97
CA ARG A 86 -16.51 -10.19 8.03
C ARG A 86 -17.68 -11.08 7.61
N GLY A 87 -17.47 -12.40 7.69
CA GLY A 87 -18.50 -13.42 7.55
C GLY A 87 -18.73 -14.19 8.85
N ASP A 88 -19.31 -15.39 8.74
CA ASP A 88 -19.74 -16.20 9.90
C ASP A 88 -18.62 -17.06 10.52
N THR A 89 -17.45 -17.13 9.88
CA THR A 89 -16.32 -17.93 10.36
C THR A 89 -15.17 -17.04 10.86
N PRO A 90 -14.23 -17.58 11.66
CA PRO A 90 -13.06 -16.83 12.12
C PRO A 90 -12.09 -16.35 11.01
N HIS A 91 -12.37 -16.63 9.73
CA HIS A 91 -11.51 -16.27 8.60
C HIS A 91 -11.15 -14.79 8.58
N PHE A 92 -12.09 -13.89 8.92
CA PHE A 92 -11.82 -12.46 8.96
C PHE A 92 -10.71 -12.12 9.96
N ASP A 93 -10.79 -12.64 11.18
CA ASP A 93 -9.86 -12.26 12.25
C ASP A 93 -8.45 -12.78 11.93
N TYR A 94 -8.33 -13.97 11.34
CA TYR A 94 -7.05 -14.51 10.90
C TYR A 94 -6.48 -13.78 9.67
N VAL A 95 -7.30 -13.45 8.68
CA VAL A 95 -6.78 -12.83 7.45
C VAL A 95 -6.51 -11.34 7.65
N ALA A 96 -7.48 -10.58 8.17
CA ALA A 96 -7.32 -9.15 8.36
C ALA A 96 -6.25 -8.84 9.42
N GLY A 97 -6.25 -9.59 10.53
CA GLY A 97 -5.29 -9.42 11.62
C GLY A 97 -3.86 -9.72 11.19
N GLU A 98 -3.62 -10.91 10.61
CA GLU A 98 -2.27 -11.32 10.21
C GLU A 98 -1.76 -10.53 9.00
N ALA A 99 -2.64 -10.10 8.08
CA ALA A 99 -2.24 -9.20 7.00
C ALA A 99 -1.77 -7.84 7.54
N ALA A 100 -2.52 -7.23 8.48
CA ALA A 100 -2.13 -5.96 9.08
C ALA A 100 -0.83 -6.06 9.89
N ALA A 101 -0.71 -7.10 10.73
CA ALA A 101 0.51 -7.35 11.50
C ALA A 101 1.72 -7.59 10.58
N GLY A 102 1.55 -8.42 9.55
CA GLY A 102 2.61 -8.71 8.60
C GLY A 102 3.07 -7.49 7.80
N LEU A 103 2.17 -6.58 7.41
CA LEU A 103 2.52 -5.34 6.73
C LEU A 103 3.32 -4.41 7.65
N MET A 104 2.90 -4.29 8.91
CA MET A 104 3.64 -3.52 9.92
C MET A 104 5.06 -4.07 10.11
N ASP A 105 5.18 -5.37 10.32
CA ASP A 105 6.47 -6.03 10.50
C ASP A 105 7.35 -5.89 9.25
N ALA A 106 6.77 -6.01 8.06
CA ALA A 106 7.47 -5.82 6.80
C ALA A 106 8.03 -4.39 6.67
N SER A 107 7.26 -3.37 7.05
CA SER A 107 7.72 -1.97 7.00
C SER A 107 8.84 -1.70 8.00
N LEU A 108 8.71 -2.19 9.23
CA LEU A 108 9.75 -2.08 10.26
C LEU A 108 11.04 -2.81 9.85
N TYR A 109 10.92 -3.97 9.21
CA TYR A 109 12.06 -4.77 8.79
C TYR A 109 12.84 -4.14 7.63
N THR A 110 12.14 -3.61 6.62
CA THR A 110 12.79 -3.05 5.42
C THR A 110 13.21 -1.60 5.60
N GLY A 111 12.61 -0.89 6.56
CA GLY A 111 12.78 0.56 6.72
C GLY A 111 12.09 1.38 5.61
N ILE A 112 11.37 0.72 4.71
CA ILE A 112 10.56 1.35 3.66
C ILE A 112 9.11 1.43 4.17
N PRO A 113 8.44 2.59 4.05
CA PRO A 113 7.03 2.73 4.39
C PRO A 113 6.17 1.74 3.58
N ILE A 114 5.36 0.94 4.29
CA ILE A 114 4.33 0.09 3.70
C ILE A 114 2.99 0.55 4.26
N ILE A 115 2.13 1.06 3.38
CA ILE A 115 0.87 1.74 3.70
C ILE A 115 -0.31 0.86 3.33
#